data_AF-A0A7J3TB59-F1
#
_entry.id   AF-A0A7J3TB59-F1
#
_cell.length_a   1.000
_cell.length_b   1.000
_cell.length_c   1.000
_cell.angle_alpha   90.00
_cell.angle_beta   90.00
_cell.angle_gamma   90.00
#
_symmetry.space_group_name_H-M   'P 1'
#
loop_
_entity.id
_entity.type
_entity.pdbx_description
1 polymer ?
#
loop_
_entity_poly.entity_id
_entity_poly.type
_entity_poly.pdbx_seq_one_letter_code
_entity_poly.pdbx_strand_id
1 'polypeptide(L)'
;IIIAGAPGAGKSPFVQALAEHLSDQMKIVKTMEKPRDLQVKKDITQYTELEGSMEKTGDILLLVREDYTVFDEMRVTADFRIYSDLRLAGVGMIGVVHATRPIDALQRFIGRVELGLIPQIIDTIVFIEKGFISRVLVTEYVVKVPSGMTQEDLSRPVIVVKDFYTSVPIYEIYTCGDQIVVVPVSKKHEKKPIEAMALDRITETIRDYLGTSNVKVSLKDENRALIKVDEKYVPRLIGKKGVNISELEKKMGIKLDVEPEAFSEEEDGRIEVIPEIKNKIIYLDIKKRNENVRIYADNILILQARSSSKGIIRIKMSSDLGIAITKYIKEGKKLTYSLIE
;
A
#
# COMPACT_ATOMS: atom_id res chain seq x y z
N ILE A 1 11.42 15.00 -13.37
CA ILE A 1 10.19 15.01 -12.54
C ILE A 1 9.08 14.30 -13.29
N ILE A 2 8.30 13.44 -12.63
CA ILE A 2 7.13 12.78 -13.22
C ILE A 2 5.85 13.28 -12.55
N ILE A 3 4.90 13.77 -13.35
CA ILE A 3 3.55 14.11 -12.92
C ILE A 3 2.64 12.93 -13.24
N ALA A 4 2.12 12.30 -12.20
CA ALA A 4 1.36 11.05 -12.28
C ALA A 4 -0.06 11.22 -11.76
N GLY A 5 -0.99 10.39 -12.23
CA GLY A 5 -2.38 10.42 -11.78
C GLY A 5 -3.32 9.79 -12.80
N ALA A 6 -4.50 9.37 -12.34
CA ALA A 6 -5.49 8.73 -13.19
C ALA A 6 -5.92 9.66 -14.36
N PRO A 7 -6.45 9.12 -15.47
CA PRO A 7 -7.12 9.95 -16.48
C PRO A 7 -8.16 10.86 -15.83
N GLY A 8 -8.22 12.13 -16.23
CA GLY A 8 -9.13 13.12 -15.64
C GLY A 8 -8.76 13.62 -14.22
N ALA A 9 -7.63 13.20 -13.64
CA ALA A 9 -7.25 13.62 -12.28
C ALA A 9 -6.83 15.12 -12.15
N GLY A 10 -6.74 15.87 -13.25
CA GLY A 10 -6.29 17.27 -13.24
C GLY A 10 -4.79 17.47 -13.47
N LYS A 11 -4.12 16.53 -14.16
CA LYS A 11 -2.67 16.62 -14.48
C LYS A 11 -2.35 17.79 -15.43
N SER A 12 -3.07 17.91 -16.55
CA SER A 12 -2.77 18.94 -17.55
C SER A 12 -2.88 20.37 -17.00
N PRO A 13 -3.95 20.75 -16.24
CA PRO A 13 -3.99 22.05 -15.57
C PRO A 13 -2.81 22.29 -14.62
N PHE A 14 -2.41 21.27 -13.86
CA PHE A 14 -1.25 21.37 -12.97
C PHE A 14 0.06 21.59 -13.75
N VAL A 15 0.25 20.85 -14.85
CA VAL A 15 1.44 20.93 -15.70
C VAL A 15 1.52 22.29 -16.39
N GLN A 16 0.40 22.83 -16.88
CA GLN A 16 0.32 24.18 -17.44
C GLN A 16 0.75 25.22 -16.40
N ALA A 17 0.16 25.18 -15.19
CA ALA A 17 0.51 26.09 -14.11
C ALA A 17 1.99 25.98 -13.70
N LEU A 18 2.54 24.77 -13.68
CA LEU A 18 3.96 24.53 -13.38
C LEU A 18 4.87 25.11 -14.47
N ALA A 19 4.54 24.90 -15.75
CA ALA A 19 5.31 25.42 -16.87
C ALA A 19 5.33 26.96 -16.87
N GLU A 20 4.17 27.60 -16.64
CA GLU A 20 4.06 29.05 -16.55
C GLU A 20 4.79 29.60 -15.32
N HIS A 21 4.72 28.92 -14.17
CA HIS A 21 5.44 29.31 -12.97
C HIS A 21 6.97 29.29 -13.18
N LEU A 22 7.48 28.26 -13.88
CA LEU A 22 8.89 28.18 -14.24
C LEU A 22 9.28 29.29 -15.23
N SER A 23 8.44 29.57 -16.24
CA SER A 23 8.66 30.69 -17.18
C SER A 23 8.71 32.04 -16.46
N ASP A 24 7.80 32.27 -15.51
CA ASP A 24 7.78 33.49 -14.68
C ASP A 24 9.04 33.63 -13.80
N GLN A 25 9.74 32.54 -13.53
CA GLN A 25 11.05 32.51 -12.87
C GLN A 25 12.22 32.67 -13.86
N MET A 26 11.95 33.16 -15.08
CA MET A 26 12.93 33.36 -16.16
C MET A 26 13.61 32.06 -16.61
N LYS A 27 12.96 30.90 -16.41
CA LYS A 27 13.41 29.61 -16.97
C LYS A 27 12.93 29.47 -18.40
N ILE A 28 13.79 28.96 -19.27
CA ILE A 28 13.41 28.62 -20.64
C ILE A 28 12.64 27.31 -20.60
N VAL A 29 11.33 27.40 -20.79
CA VAL A 29 10.43 26.23 -20.79
C VAL A 29 9.95 25.93 -22.20
N LYS A 30 9.99 24.66 -22.57
CA LYS A 30 9.45 24.13 -23.83
C LYS A 30 8.51 22.96 -23.55
N THR A 31 7.60 22.67 -24.48
CA THR A 31 6.74 21.48 -24.40
C THR A 31 6.95 20.54 -25.58
N MET A 32 6.75 19.25 -25.36
CA MET A 32 6.65 18.20 -26.36
C MET A 32 5.33 17.48 -26.14
N GLU A 33 4.44 17.50 -27.13
CA GLU A 33 3.08 16.97 -26.97
C GLU A 33 2.45 16.53 -28.30
N LYS A 34 1.57 15.53 -28.21
CA LYS A 34 0.81 15.01 -29.35
C LYS A 34 -0.57 14.51 -28.91
N PRO A 35 -1.67 15.19 -29.28
CA PRO A 35 -1.73 16.50 -29.96
C PRO A 35 -1.31 17.66 -29.05
N ARG A 36 -1.28 18.89 -29.60
CA ARG A 36 -0.99 20.11 -28.82
C ARG A 36 -2.20 20.54 -28.01
N ASP A 37 -2.27 20.07 -26.78
CA ASP A 37 -3.41 20.25 -25.87
C ASP A 37 -3.11 21.23 -24.72
N LEU A 38 -1.83 21.46 -24.41
CA LEU A 38 -1.46 22.39 -23.35
C LEU A 38 -1.78 23.84 -23.78
N GLN A 39 -2.52 24.54 -22.92
CA GLN A 39 -2.76 25.97 -23.03
C GLN A 39 -1.76 26.68 -22.12
N VAL A 40 -0.76 27.32 -22.73
CA VAL A 40 0.34 28.00 -22.05
C VAL A 40 0.55 29.39 -22.65
N LYS A 41 1.25 30.26 -21.91
CA LYS A 41 1.68 31.57 -22.39
C LYS A 41 2.52 31.46 -23.67
N LYS A 42 2.50 32.53 -24.48
CA LYS A 42 3.12 32.58 -25.82
C LYS A 42 4.66 32.51 -25.83
N ASP A 43 5.28 32.80 -24.70
CA ASP A 43 6.73 32.67 -24.48
C ASP A 43 7.17 31.21 -24.35
N ILE A 44 6.27 30.31 -23.95
CA ILE A 44 6.54 28.87 -23.88
C ILE A 44 6.37 28.28 -25.30
N THR A 45 7.49 27.82 -25.87
CA THR A 45 7.48 27.20 -27.20
C THR A 45 6.98 25.77 -27.12
N GLN A 46 5.96 25.43 -27.92
CA GLN A 46 5.39 24.10 -27.96
C GLN A 46 5.79 23.35 -29.23
N TYR A 47 6.36 22.15 -29.04
CA TYR A 47 6.75 21.25 -30.10
C TYR A 47 5.78 20.08 -30.19
N THR A 48 5.52 19.66 -31.42
CA THR A 48 4.89 18.39 -31.73
C THR A 48 5.90 17.50 -32.44
N GLU A 49 5.52 16.30 -32.85
CA GLU A 49 6.39 15.40 -33.58
C GLU A 49 6.96 16.04 -34.86
N LEU A 50 8.28 16.15 -34.91
CA LEU A 50 9.00 16.53 -36.12
C LEU A 50 9.08 15.33 -37.06
N GLU A 51 8.56 15.50 -38.27
CA GLU A 51 8.51 14.44 -39.29
C GLU A 51 7.87 13.14 -38.77
N GLY A 52 6.88 13.26 -37.87
CA GLY A 52 6.18 12.12 -37.28
C GLY A 52 6.97 11.37 -36.19
N SER A 53 8.05 11.95 -35.65
CA SER A 53 8.82 11.35 -34.55
C SER A 53 9.06 12.34 -33.40
N MET A 54 8.73 11.90 -32.18
CA MET A 54 9.10 12.64 -30.96
C MET A 54 10.60 12.60 -30.70
N GLU A 55 11.30 11.56 -31.17
CA GLU A 55 12.75 11.41 -30.99
C GLU A 55 13.50 12.56 -31.68
N LYS A 56 13.15 12.84 -32.95
CA LYS A 56 13.71 13.97 -33.71
C LYS A 56 13.43 15.33 -33.06
N THR A 57 12.30 15.43 -32.35
CA THR A 57 11.96 16.62 -31.58
C THR A 57 12.90 16.75 -30.38
N GLY A 58 13.17 15.64 -29.70
CA GLY A 58 14.19 15.55 -28.66
C GLY A 58 15.59 15.94 -29.15
N ASP A 59 16.00 15.48 -30.34
CA ASP A 59 17.30 15.83 -30.92
C ASP A 59 17.46 17.33 -31.13
N ILE A 60 16.40 18.03 -31.57
CA ILE A 60 16.42 19.49 -31.67
C ILE A 60 16.57 20.11 -30.29
N LEU A 61 15.82 19.63 -29.30
CA LEU A 61 15.84 20.17 -27.94
C LEU A 61 17.22 20.09 -27.29
N LEU A 62 17.99 19.04 -27.56
CA LEU A 62 19.39 18.94 -27.14
C LEU A 62 20.28 20.09 -27.67
N LEU A 63 19.90 20.72 -28.79
CA LEU A 63 20.65 21.84 -29.38
C LEU A 63 20.21 23.21 -28.84
N VAL A 64 18.96 23.35 -28.37
CA VAL A 64 18.39 24.66 -27.99
C VAL A 64 18.72 25.06 -26.55
N ARG A 65 19.27 24.15 -25.74
CA ARG A 65 19.66 24.38 -24.34
C ARG A 65 18.58 25.07 -23.51
N GLU A 66 17.40 24.48 -23.42
CA GLU A 66 16.38 24.91 -22.48
C GLU A 66 16.68 24.49 -21.03
N ASP A 67 16.04 25.17 -20.07
CA ASP A 67 16.09 24.78 -18.66
C ASP A 67 15.17 23.58 -18.40
N TYR A 68 13.94 23.62 -18.93
CA TYR A 68 12.95 22.57 -18.74
C TYR A 68 12.16 22.23 -20.00
N THR A 69 11.91 20.94 -20.18
CA THR A 69 11.02 20.40 -21.21
C THR A 69 9.89 19.61 -20.57
N VAL A 70 8.66 20.03 -20.85
CA VAL A 70 7.44 19.31 -20.46
C VAL A 70 7.10 18.30 -21.55
N PHE A 71 7.14 17.02 -21.24
CA PHE A 71 6.68 15.96 -22.13
C PHE A 71 5.28 15.52 -21.68
N ASP A 72 4.26 16.05 -22.36
CA ASP A 72 2.88 15.68 -22.06
C ASP A 72 2.51 14.32 -22.66
N GLU A 73 1.76 13.55 -21.89
CA GLU A 73 1.26 12.21 -22.24
C GLU A 73 2.29 11.15 -22.71
N MET A 74 3.22 10.77 -21.83
CA MET A 74 4.08 9.60 -22.09
C MET A 74 3.28 8.29 -22.00
N ARG A 75 3.18 7.55 -23.10
CA ARG A 75 2.32 6.38 -23.24
C ARG A 75 3.05 5.14 -23.75
N VAL A 76 3.89 5.28 -24.77
CA VAL A 76 4.57 4.15 -25.42
C VAL A 76 6.02 4.05 -24.95
N THR A 77 6.64 2.88 -25.14
CA THR A 77 8.03 2.63 -24.70
C THR A 77 9.04 3.65 -25.26
N ALA A 78 8.82 4.14 -26.50
CA ALA A 78 9.67 5.17 -27.09
C ALA A 78 9.69 6.46 -26.26
N ASP A 79 8.54 6.93 -25.77
CA ASP A 79 8.42 8.15 -24.97
C ASP A 79 9.27 8.07 -23.70
N PHE A 80 9.24 6.93 -23.01
CA PHE A 80 10.04 6.70 -21.79
C PHE A 80 11.54 6.70 -22.08
N ARG A 81 11.97 6.19 -23.24
CA ARG A 81 13.37 6.23 -23.65
C ARG A 81 13.82 7.66 -23.98
N ILE A 82 13.05 8.36 -24.82
CA ILE A 82 13.31 9.77 -25.17
C ILE A 82 13.41 10.64 -23.90
N TYR A 83 12.46 10.49 -22.97
CA TYR A 83 12.50 11.20 -21.69
C TYR A 83 13.78 10.89 -20.92
N SER A 84 14.19 9.63 -20.89
CA SER A 84 15.38 9.19 -20.15
C SER A 84 16.67 9.74 -20.78
N ASP A 85 16.77 9.69 -22.10
CA ASP A 85 17.94 10.16 -22.85
C ASP A 85 18.11 11.68 -22.69
N LEU A 86 17.02 12.45 -22.86
CA LEU A 86 17.03 13.89 -22.62
C LEU A 86 17.42 14.24 -21.18
N ARG A 87 16.90 13.49 -20.20
CA ARG A 87 17.21 13.71 -18.79
C ARG A 87 18.68 13.42 -18.47
N LEU A 88 19.23 12.33 -19.01
CA LEU A 88 20.63 11.97 -18.85
C LEU A 88 21.58 12.93 -19.59
N ALA A 89 21.12 13.55 -20.68
CA ALA A 89 21.84 14.62 -21.37
C ALA A 89 21.82 15.97 -20.61
N GLY A 90 21.11 16.04 -19.48
CA GLY A 90 21.07 17.22 -18.60
C GLY A 90 19.85 18.12 -18.80
N VAL A 91 18.88 17.74 -19.64
CA VAL A 91 17.64 18.51 -19.84
C VAL A 91 16.72 18.39 -18.62
N GLY A 92 16.12 19.50 -18.19
CA GLY A 92 15.13 19.53 -17.12
C GLY A 92 13.80 18.90 -17.50
N MET A 93 13.68 17.57 -17.43
CA MET A 93 12.46 16.91 -17.90
C MET A 93 11.32 16.92 -16.87
N ILE A 94 10.11 17.24 -17.34
CA ILE A 94 8.83 17.11 -16.62
C ILE A 94 7.92 16.20 -17.47
N GLY A 95 7.76 14.94 -17.07
CA GLY A 95 7.02 13.94 -17.85
C GLY A 95 5.64 13.69 -17.26
N VAL A 96 4.61 13.62 -18.10
CA VAL A 96 3.23 13.38 -17.65
C VAL A 96 2.83 11.95 -17.95
N VAL A 97 2.39 11.21 -16.93
CA VAL A 97 2.11 9.78 -17.02
C VAL A 97 0.74 9.45 -16.41
N HIS A 98 -0.01 8.57 -17.06
CA HIS A 98 -1.21 7.99 -16.45
C HIS A 98 -0.83 6.87 -15.47
N ALA A 99 -1.23 7.02 -14.21
CA ALA A 99 -0.98 6.02 -13.18
C ALA A 99 -2.11 6.05 -12.15
N THR A 100 -2.57 4.89 -11.69
CA THR A 100 -3.58 4.79 -10.63
C THR A 100 -2.96 4.84 -9.24
N ARG A 101 -1.67 4.50 -9.10
CA ARG A 101 -0.88 4.72 -7.89
C ARG A 101 0.42 5.44 -8.21
N PRO A 102 1.01 6.19 -7.27
CA PRO A 102 2.28 6.88 -7.49
C PRO A 102 3.42 5.96 -7.96
N ILE A 103 3.52 4.76 -7.39
CA ILE A 103 4.59 3.80 -7.71
C ILE A 103 4.50 3.25 -9.14
N ASP A 104 3.29 3.19 -9.72
CA ASP A 104 3.09 2.67 -11.07
C ASP A 104 3.74 3.59 -12.12
N ALA A 105 3.91 4.88 -11.80
CA ALA A 105 4.63 5.82 -12.65
C ALA A 105 6.11 5.47 -12.77
N LEU A 106 6.73 5.03 -11.67
CA LEU A 106 8.13 4.56 -11.64
C LEU A 106 8.27 3.20 -12.31
N GLN A 107 7.32 2.28 -12.08
CA GLN A 107 7.32 0.95 -12.68
C GLN A 107 7.28 0.97 -14.21
N ARG A 108 6.74 2.03 -14.82
CA ARG A 108 6.79 2.21 -16.27
C ARG A 108 8.21 2.39 -16.81
N PHE A 109 9.19 2.76 -16.00
CA PHE A 109 10.58 2.86 -16.42
C PHE A 109 11.38 1.58 -16.15
N ILE A 110 10.92 0.76 -15.21
CA ILE A 110 11.55 -0.53 -14.90
C ILE A 110 11.56 -1.42 -16.13
N GLY A 111 12.74 -1.96 -16.46
CA GLY A 111 12.97 -2.80 -17.65
C GLY A 111 13.08 -2.02 -18.96
N ARG A 112 12.83 -0.70 -18.96
CA ARG A 112 13.12 0.20 -20.10
C ARG A 112 14.45 0.93 -19.93
N VAL A 113 14.85 1.16 -18.68
CA VAL A 113 16.15 1.72 -18.30
C VAL A 113 16.79 0.87 -17.22
N GLU A 114 18.11 0.98 -17.09
CA GLU A 114 18.85 0.31 -16.02
C GLU A 114 18.42 0.82 -14.64
N LEU A 115 18.23 -0.10 -13.70
CA LEU A 115 17.71 0.21 -12.38
C LEU A 115 18.56 1.28 -11.67
N GLY A 116 19.90 1.19 -11.78
CA GLY A 116 20.81 2.14 -11.15
C GLY A 116 20.67 3.60 -11.65
N LEU A 117 20.12 3.80 -12.85
CA LEU A 117 19.95 5.13 -13.45
C LEU A 117 18.62 5.79 -13.08
N ILE A 118 17.67 5.03 -12.52
CA ILE A 118 16.33 5.52 -12.21
C ILE A 118 16.35 6.80 -11.35
N PRO A 119 17.17 6.93 -10.28
CA PRO A 119 17.17 8.15 -9.48
C PRO A 119 17.71 9.39 -10.21
N GLN A 120 18.53 9.21 -11.25
CA GLN A 120 19.00 10.31 -12.10
C GLN A 120 17.93 10.73 -13.10
N ILE A 121 17.10 9.79 -13.56
CA ILE A 121 16.03 10.03 -14.54
C ILE A 121 14.76 10.56 -13.85
N ILE A 122 14.42 10.02 -12.67
CA ILE A 122 13.17 10.26 -11.94
C ILE A 122 13.48 10.47 -10.47
N ASP A 123 14.00 11.65 -10.16
CA ASP A 123 14.25 12.06 -8.79
C ASP A 123 12.94 12.31 -8.00
N THR A 124 11.90 12.82 -8.67
CA THR A 124 10.65 13.27 -8.03
C THR A 124 9.42 12.81 -8.81
N ILE A 125 8.41 12.29 -8.10
CA ILE A 125 7.09 11.93 -8.61
C ILE A 125 6.03 12.73 -7.87
N VAL A 126 5.27 13.56 -8.58
CA VAL A 126 4.14 14.31 -8.04
C VAL A 126 2.85 13.61 -8.47
N PHE A 127 2.08 13.12 -7.51
CA PHE A 127 0.83 12.42 -7.77
C PHE A 127 -0.37 13.35 -7.59
N ILE A 128 -1.15 13.50 -8.64
CA ILE A 128 -2.32 14.37 -8.72
C ILE A 128 -3.59 13.54 -8.59
N GLU A 129 -4.47 13.97 -7.70
CA GLU A 129 -5.78 13.37 -7.47
C GLU A 129 -6.82 14.47 -7.28
N LYS A 130 -7.90 14.42 -8.08
CA LYS A 130 -9.01 15.39 -8.04
C LYS A 130 -8.56 16.86 -8.13
N GLY A 131 -7.51 17.13 -8.91
CA GLY A 131 -6.94 18.47 -9.11
C GLY A 131 -5.96 18.92 -8.03
N PHE A 132 -5.67 18.10 -7.02
CA PHE A 132 -4.74 18.42 -5.93
C PHE A 132 -3.54 17.49 -5.93
N ILE A 133 -2.41 17.97 -5.42
CA ILE A 133 -1.26 17.12 -5.12
C ILE A 133 -1.62 16.27 -3.91
N SER A 134 -1.81 14.96 -4.09
CA SER A 134 -2.12 14.06 -2.97
C SER A 134 -0.87 13.39 -2.39
N ARG A 135 0.19 13.24 -3.17
CA ARG A 135 1.49 12.74 -2.67
C ARG A 135 2.65 13.24 -3.52
N VAL A 136 3.80 13.44 -2.88
CA VAL A 136 5.07 13.70 -3.56
C VAL A 136 6.06 12.64 -3.10
N LEU A 137 6.60 11.87 -4.04
CA LEU A 137 7.61 10.86 -3.79
C LEU A 137 8.96 11.30 -4.34
N VAL A 138 10.02 10.91 -3.64
CA VAL A 138 11.40 11.06 -4.11
C VAL A 138 12.07 9.71 -4.19
N THR A 139 12.99 9.56 -5.15
CA THR A 139 13.79 8.34 -5.29
C THR A 139 15.23 8.60 -4.87
N GLU A 140 15.86 7.60 -4.26
CA GLU A 140 17.24 7.69 -3.81
C GLU A 140 17.94 6.36 -4.09
N TYR A 141 19.18 6.46 -4.58
CA TYR A 141 20.07 5.30 -4.71
C TYR A 141 20.79 5.05 -3.39
N VAL A 142 20.66 3.84 -2.83
CA VAL A 142 21.43 3.43 -1.64
C VAL A 142 21.97 2.01 -1.81
N VAL A 143 23.12 1.74 -1.21
CA VAL A 143 23.66 0.38 -1.10
C VAL A 143 23.35 -0.14 0.29
N LYS A 144 22.48 -1.15 0.41
CA LYS A 144 22.07 -1.72 1.70
C LYS A 144 21.54 -3.15 1.54
N VAL A 145 21.25 -3.80 2.66
CA VAL A 145 20.43 -5.02 2.68
C VAL A 145 18.96 -4.62 2.44
N PRO A 146 18.29 -5.15 1.41
CA PRO A 146 16.89 -4.83 1.15
C PRO A 146 15.94 -5.28 2.25
N SER A 147 14.80 -4.61 2.36
CA SER A 147 13.71 -4.98 3.26
C SER A 147 13.18 -6.37 2.90
N GLY A 148 13.14 -7.28 3.88
CA GLY A 148 12.71 -8.67 3.69
C GLY A 148 13.84 -9.67 3.43
N MET A 149 15.10 -9.21 3.40
CA MET A 149 16.32 -10.04 3.37
C MET A 149 17.01 -10.03 4.75
N THR A 150 17.82 -11.04 5.04
CA THR A 150 18.57 -11.15 6.31
C THR A 150 19.93 -10.44 6.19
N GLN A 151 20.57 -10.11 7.31
CA GLN A 151 21.89 -9.45 7.29
C GLN A 151 23.02 -10.31 6.71
N GLU A 152 22.79 -11.62 6.56
CA GLU A 152 23.72 -12.54 5.90
C GLU A 152 23.72 -12.35 4.37
N ASP A 153 22.70 -11.69 3.82
CA ASP A 153 22.64 -11.30 2.42
C ASP A 153 23.57 -10.10 2.15
N LEU A 154 24.35 -10.20 1.07
CA LEU A 154 25.26 -9.12 0.66
C LEU A 154 24.48 -7.84 0.32
N SER A 155 25.03 -6.69 0.73
CA SER A 155 24.51 -5.38 0.37
C SER A 155 24.44 -5.21 -1.15
N ARG A 156 23.33 -4.66 -1.65
CA ARG A 156 23.09 -4.48 -3.08
C ARG A 156 22.60 -3.06 -3.37
N PRO A 157 22.68 -2.62 -4.64
CA PRO A 157 21.98 -1.43 -5.09
C PRO A 157 20.46 -1.54 -4.86
N VAL A 158 19.90 -0.60 -4.12
CA VAL A 158 18.47 -0.47 -3.86
C VAL A 158 18.04 0.96 -4.18
N ILE A 159 16.97 1.11 -4.95
CA ILE A 159 16.28 2.38 -5.06
C ILE A 159 15.27 2.45 -3.92
N VAL A 160 15.42 3.43 -3.04
CA VAL A 160 14.44 3.72 -2.00
C VAL A 160 13.53 4.83 -2.50
N VAL A 161 12.22 4.58 -2.46
CA VAL A 161 11.19 5.58 -2.77
C VAL A 161 10.63 6.08 -1.46
N LYS A 162 10.78 7.37 -1.19
CA LYS A 162 10.36 8.02 0.06
C LYS A 162 9.24 9.02 -0.18
N ASP A 163 8.41 9.24 0.82
CA ASP A 163 7.53 10.40 0.86
C ASP A 163 8.36 11.67 1.09
N PHE A 164 8.18 12.69 0.25
CA PHE A 164 8.98 13.92 0.28
C PHE A 164 8.82 14.69 1.60
N TYR A 165 7.58 14.82 2.09
CA TYR A 165 7.28 15.64 3.27
C TYR A 165 7.77 14.99 4.55
N THR A 166 7.65 13.67 4.65
CA THR A 166 7.98 12.92 5.87
C THR A 166 9.37 12.27 5.83
N SER A 167 10.03 12.23 4.67
CA SER A 167 11.30 11.52 4.42
C SER A 167 11.24 10.02 4.70
N VAL A 168 10.04 9.44 4.63
CA VAL A 168 9.76 8.06 5.03
C VAL A 168 9.87 7.14 3.83
N PRO A 169 10.70 6.09 3.88
CA PRO A 169 10.66 5.02 2.88
C PRO A 169 9.27 4.40 2.79
N ILE A 170 8.71 4.35 1.58
CA ILE A 170 7.43 3.70 1.28
C ILE A 170 7.67 2.47 0.42
N TYR A 171 8.65 2.49 -0.50
CA TYR A 171 9.01 1.35 -1.33
C TYR A 171 10.53 1.21 -1.47
N GLU A 172 10.95 -0.01 -1.73
CA GLU A 172 12.29 -0.39 -2.14
C GLU A 172 12.22 -1.16 -3.45
N ILE A 173 13.16 -0.87 -4.34
CA ILE A 173 13.24 -1.52 -5.65
C ILE A 173 14.66 -2.03 -5.82
N TYR A 174 14.77 -3.33 -6.07
CA TYR A 174 16.06 -4.00 -6.20
C TYR A 174 15.93 -5.23 -7.10
N THR A 175 17.08 -5.75 -7.51
CA THR A 175 17.15 -6.94 -8.35
C THR A 175 17.32 -8.19 -7.49
N CYS A 176 16.41 -9.14 -7.65
CA CYS A 176 16.43 -10.46 -7.03
C CYS A 176 16.53 -11.53 -8.13
N GLY A 177 17.68 -12.20 -8.23
CA GLY A 177 18.00 -13.03 -9.40
C GLY A 177 18.03 -12.18 -10.66
N ASP A 178 17.23 -12.56 -11.66
CA ASP A 178 17.07 -11.81 -12.93
C ASP A 178 15.80 -10.93 -12.96
N GLN A 179 15.10 -10.81 -11.82
CA GLN A 179 13.85 -10.07 -11.73
C GLN A 179 14.00 -8.80 -10.88
N ILE A 180 13.34 -7.73 -11.31
CA ILE A 180 13.23 -6.49 -10.53
C ILE A 180 11.99 -6.57 -9.66
N VAL A 181 12.17 -6.43 -8.35
CA VAL A 181 11.07 -6.48 -7.37
C VAL A 181 10.82 -5.11 -6.77
N VAL A 182 9.55 -4.79 -6.49
CA VAL A 182 9.12 -3.56 -5.82
C VAL A 182 8.45 -3.96 -4.51
N VAL A 183 9.10 -3.64 -3.40
CA VAL A 183 8.70 -4.07 -2.06
C VAL A 183 8.26 -2.86 -1.24
N PRO A 184 7.04 -2.84 -0.67
CA PRO A 184 6.64 -1.76 0.24
C PRO A 184 7.44 -1.82 1.55
N VAL A 185 7.99 -0.67 1.96
CA VAL A 185 8.67 -0.48 3.24
C VAL A 185 7.62 0.01 4.23
N SER A 186 6.93 -0.88 4.94
CA SER A 186 6.09 -0.40 6.03
C SER A 186 6.97 0.14 7.14
N LYS A 187 6.71 1.38 7.57
CA LYS A 187 7.12 1.84 8.89
C LYS A 187 6.58 0.85 9.92
N LYS A 188 7.49 0.11 10.56
CA LYS A 188 7.23 -1.08 11.37
C LYS A 188 6.86 -2.33 10.56
N HIS A 189 7.78 -2.79 9.73
CA HIS A 189 7.96 -4.22 9.52
C HIS A 189 9.00 -4.76 10.51
N GLU A 190 8.58 -4.91 11.77
CA GLU A 190 8.86 -6.20 12.40
C GLU A 190 8.09 -7.23 11.55
N LYS A 191 8.84 -7.96 10.73
CA LYS A 191 8.61 -9.38 10.45
C LYS A 191 7.14 -9.83 10.34
N LYS A 192 6.41 -9.52 9.26
CA LYS A 192 4.94 -9.80 9.21
C LYS A 192 4.32 -10.52 8.02
N PRO A 193 4.99 -10.89 6.91
CA PRO A 193 4.36 -11.81 5.96
C PRO A 193 4.58 -13.28 6.34
N ILE A 194 5.84 -13.70 6.48
CA ILE A 194 6.20 -15.10 6.75
C ILE A 194 5.96 -15.46 8.21
N GLU A 195 6.32 -14.58 9.14
CA GLU A 195 6.07 -14.78 10.58
C GLU A 195 4.58 -14.68 10.93
N ALA A 196 3.77 -13.87 10.25
CA ALA A 196 2.32 -13.89 10.47
C ALA A 196 1.71 -15.21 9.98
N MET A 197 2.14 -15.72 8.82
CA MET A 197 1.69 -17.04 8.35
C MET A 197 2.15 -18.17 9.29
N ALA A 198 3.36 -18.09 9.85
CA ALA A 198 3.84 -19.04 10.85
C ALA A 198 3.05 -18.92 12.16
N LEU A 199 2.85 -17.70 12.67
CA LEU A 199 2.05 -17.42 13.86
C LEU A 199 0.60 -17.87 13.70
N ASP A 200 -0.04 -17.58 12.57
CA ASP A 200 -1.40 -18.00 12.27
C ASP A 200 -1.50 -19.52 12.25
N ARG A 201 -0.55 -20.22 11.61
CA ARG A 201 -0.51 -21.68 11.58
C ARG A 201 -0.26 -22.31 12.94
N ILE A 202 0.63 -21.75 13.76
CA ILE A 202 0.88 -22.20 15.14
C ILE A 202 -0.37 -21.96 15.99
N THR A 203 -0.98 -20.79 15.85
CA THR A 203 -2.18 -20.39 16.58
C THR A 203 -3.35 -21.31 16.22
N GLU A 204 -3.62 -21.56 14.95
CA GLU A 204 -4.67 -22.50 14.49
C GLU A 204 -4.43 -23.91 15.03
N THR A 205 -3.21 -24.42 14.93
CA THR A 205 -2.90 -25.77 15.40
C THR A 205 -3.12 -25.92 16.91
N ILE A 206 -2.81 -24.88 17.70
CA ILE A 206 -3.03 -24.89 19.15
C ILE A 206 -4.52 -24.71 19.48
N ARG A 207 -5.24 -23.85 18.75
CA ARG A 207 -6.69 -23.68 18.89
C ARG A 207 -7.42 -25.00 18.61
N ASP A 208 -7.06 -25.70 17.54
CA ASP A 208 -7.62 -27.01 17.20
C ASP A 208 -7.31 -28.07 18.26
N TYR A 209 -6.08 -28.06 18.80
CA TYR A 209 -5.66 -29.02 19.82
C TYR A 209 -6.37 -28.80 21.17
N LEU A 210 -6.60 -27.55 21.56
CA LEU A 210 -7.24 -27.18 22.82
C LEU A 210 -8.77 -27.06 22.73
N GLY A 211 -9.31 -26.85 21.53
CA GLY A 211 -10.73 -26.57 21.30
C GLY A 211 -11.16 -25.20 21.82
N THR A 212 -10.28 -24.20 21.81
CA THR A 212 -10.57 -22.86 22.34
C THR A 212 -10.00 -21.75 21.46
N SER A 213 -10.67 -20.61 21.40
CA SER A 213 -10.21 -19.39 20.72
C SER A 213 -9.24 -18.55 21.57
N ASN A 214 -9.17 -18.80 22.88
CA ASN A 214 -8.41 -18.02 23.85
C ASN A 214 -6.93 -18.45 23.89
N VAL A 215 -6.26 -18.23 22.76
CA VAL A 215 -4.85 -18.56 22.56
C VAL A 215 -4.20 -17.35 21.92
N LYS A 216 -3.16 -16.81 22.58
CA LYS A 216 -2.31 -15.77 22.03
C LYS A 216 -0.91 -16.34 21.84
N VAL A 217 -0.41 -16.27 20.61
CA VAL A 217 0.92 -16.73 20.27
C VAL A 217 1.77 -15.53 19.88
N SER A 218 2.99 -15.47 20.40
CA SER A 218 3.98 -14.46 20.06
C SER A 218 5.32 -15.13 19.81
N LEU A 219 6.09 -14.68 18.81
CA LEU A 219 7.45 -15.19 18.60
C LEU A 219 8.38 -14.49 19.58
N LYS A 220 9.17 -15.26 20.35
CA LYS A 220 10.27 -14.72 21.16
C LYS A 220 11.51 -14.54 20.27
N ASP A 221 11.80 -15.51 19.41
CA ASP A 221 12.93 -15.52 18.46
C ASP A 221 12.58 -16.31 17.19
N GLU A 222 13.48 -16.39 16.20
CA GLU A 222 13.27 -17.11 14.93
C GLU A 222 12.95 -18.61 15.09
N ASN A 223 13.28 -19.20 16.26
CA ASN A 223 13.09 -20.63 16.52
C ASN A 223 12.34 -20.91 17.83
N ARG A 224 11.67 -19.90 18.43
CA ARG A 224 10.96 -20.02 19.71
C ARG A 224 9.68 -19.18 19.76
N ALA A 225 8.55 -19.81 20.06
CA ALA A 225 7.26 -19.15 20.25
C ALA A 225 6.81 -19.23 21.71
N LEU A 226 6.24 -18.13 22.21
CA LEU A 226 5.52 -18.06 23.46
C LEU A 226 4.03 -18.20 23.22
N ILE A 227 3.45 -19.22 23.85
CA ILE A 227 2.03 -19.52 23.87
C ILE A 227 1.47 -19.04 25.21
N LYS A 228 0.48 -18.16 25.11
CA LYS A 228 -0.29 -17.70 26.25
C LYS A 228 -1.70 -18.26 26.18
N VAL A 229 -2.10 -18.96 27.23
CA VAL A 229 -3.41 -19.63 27.36
C VAL A 229 -3.95 -19.50 28.77
N ASP A 230 -5.27 -19.70 28.94
CA ASP A 230 -5.86 -19.81 30.28
C ASP A 230 -5.12 -20.86 31.12
N GLU A 231 -4.97 -20.60 32.41
CA GLU A 231 -4.25 -21.47 33.37
C GLU A 231 -4.73 -22.93 33.32
N LYS A 232 -6.02 -23.15 33.08
CA LYS A 232 -6.64 -24.49 32.93
C LYS A 232 -6.08 -25.32 31.77
N TYR A 233 -5.50 -24.69 30.73
CA TYR A 233 -4.97 -25.36 29.55
C TYR A 233 -3.46 -25.59 29.57
N VAL A 234 -2.73 -24.91 30.47
CA VAL A 234 -1.27 -25.07 30.62
C VAL A 234 -0.86 -26.53 30.86
N PRO A 235 -1.50 -27.31 31.76
CA PRO A 235 -1.13 -28.70 31.99
C PRO A 235 -1.34 -29.61 30.77
N ARG A 236 -2.32 -29.28 29.91
CA ARG A 236 -2.66 -30.05 28.71
C ARG A 236 -1.66 -29.82 27.58
N LEU A 237 -1.16 -28.60 27.42
CA LEU A 237 -0.12 -28.26 26.45
C LEU A 237 1.23 -28.86 26.83
N ILE A 238 1.62 -28.81 28.11
CA ILE A 238 2.89 -29.38 28.57
C ILE A 238 2.81 -30.92 28.58
N GLY A 239 1.73 -31.49 29.12
CA GLY A 239 1.57 -32.94 29.30
C GLY A 239 2.43 -33.52 30.43
N LYS A 240 2.22 -34.79 30.78
CA LYS A 240 3.00 -35.46 31.83
C LYS A 240 4.48 -35.53 31.40
N LYS A 241 5.39 -34.94 32.19
CA LYS A 241 6.83 -34.84 31.89
C LYS A 241 7.17 -34.13 30.57
N GLY A 242 6.30 -33.26 30.05
CA GLY A 242 6.62 -32.49 28.83
C GLY A 242 6.44 -33.26 27.51
N VAL A 243 5.78 -34.42 27.52
CA VAL A 243 5.64 -35.26 26.32
C VAL A 243 4.83 -34.56 25.23
N ASN A 244 3.72 -33.90 25.58
CA ASN A 244 2.84 -33.25 24.61
C ASN A 244 3.49 -32.04 23.95
N ILE A 245 4.20 -31.20 24.73
CA ILE A 245 4.88 -30.03 24.19
C ILE A 245 6.02 -30.44 23.25
N SER A 246 6.75 -31.51 23.59
CA SER A 246 7.81 -32.06 22.74
C SER A 246 7.29 -32.58 21.38
N GLU A 247 6.09 -33.18 21.36
CA GLU A 247 5.44 -33.61 20.13
C GLU A 247 4.97 -32.43 19.27
N LEU A 248 4.40 -31.40 19.90
CA LEU A 248 3.99 -30.17 19.22
C LEU A 248 5.21 -29.42 18.63
N GLU A 249 6.30 -29.33 19.38
CA GLU A 249 7.57 -28.75 18.93
C GLU A 249 8.14 -29.49 17.72
N LYS A 250 8.18 -30.83 17.76
CA LYS A 250 8.63 -31.66 16.62
C LYS A 250 7.77 -31.47 15.37
N LYS A 251 6.45 -31.32 15.55
CA LYS A 251 5.50 -31.13 14.46
C LYS A 251 5.61 -29.73 13.84
N MET A 252 5.90 -28.71 14.65
CA MET A 252 5.96 -27.30 14.24
C MET A 252 7.36 -26.84 13.84
N GLY A 253 8.41 -27.60 14.21
CA GLY A 253 9.80 -27.26 13.89
C GLY A 253 10.38 -26.11 14.72
N ILE A 254 9.70 -25.69 15.80
CA ILE A 254 10.09 -24.57 16.67
C ILE A 254 9.93 -24.95 18.15
N LYS A 255 10.65 -24.29 19.05
CA LYS A 255 10.48 -24.46 20.51
C LYS A 255 9.28 -23.69 21.02
N LEU A 256 8.55 -24.25 21.98
CA LEU A 256 7.33 -23.67 22.53
C LEU A 256 7.50 -23.38 24.03
N ASP A 257 7.31 -22.14 24.43
CA ASP A 257 7.13 -21.74 25.82
C ASP A 257 5.64 -21.60 26.12
N VAL A 258 5.20 -21.99 27.31
CA VAL A 258 3.81 -21.83 27.73
C VAL A 258 3.75 -20.99 29.00
N GLU A 259 3.01 -19.90 28.94
CA GLU A 259 2.75 -19.02 30.10
C GLU A 259 1.23 -18.89 30.31
N PRO A 260 0.75 -18.88 31.57
CA PRO A 260 -0.64 -18.57 31.85
C PRO A 260 -0.91 -17.09 31.56
N GLU A 261 -1.98 -16.79 30.84
CA GLU A 261 -2.50 -15.43 30.68
C GLU A 261 -3.97 -15.42 31.06
N ALA A 262 -4.36 -14.48 31.92
CA ALA A 262 -5.76 -14.25 32.23
C ALA A 262 -6.39 -13.53 31.05
N PHE A 263 -7.06 -14.28 30.18
CA PHE A 263 -7.91 -13.69 29.15
C PHE A 263 -9.16 -13.13 29.85
N SER A 264 -9.13 -11.85 30.23
CA SER A 264 -10.37 -11.14 30.53
C SER A 264 -11.21 -11.09 29.25
N GLU A 265 -12.50 -11.41 29.34
CA GLU A 265 -13.45 -11.36 28.21
C GLU A 265 -13.65 -9.95 27.61
N GLU A 266 -12.79 -8.97 27.96
CA GLU A 266 -12.96 -7.53 27.70
C GLU A 266 -11.95 -6.91 26.70
N GLU A 267 -10.96 -7.66 26.16
CA GLU A 267 -9.96 -7.09 25.23
C GLU A 267 -10.23 -7.32 23.72
N ASP A 268 -11.38 -6.87 23.21
CA ASP A 268 -11.46 -6.50 21.78
C ASP A 268 -12.14 -5.14 21.55
N GLY A 269 -12.57 -4.43 22.60
CA GLY A 269 -13.35 -3.19 22.47
C GLY A 269 -14.62 -3.34 21.61
N ARG A 270 -14.98 -4.58 21.28
CA ARG A 270 -16.07 -4.96 20.39
C ARG A 270 -17.24 -5.40 21.24
N ILE A 271 -18.36 -4.70 21.08
CA ILE A 271 -19.56 -4.94 21.87
C ILE A 271 -20.47 -5.87 21.05
N GLU A 272 -20.99 -6.92 21.68
CA GLU A 272 -21.92 -7.85 21.03
C GLU A 272 -23.23 -7.14 20.68
N VAL A 273 -23.74 -7.41 19.47
CA VAL A 273 -25.02 -6.88 18.99
C VAL A 273 -25.94 -8.04 18.71
N ILE A 274 -27.10 -7.99 19.37
CA ILE A 274 -28.18 -8.92 19.12
C ILE A 274 -29.04 -8.34 17.99
N PRO A 275 -29.10 -8.99 16.81
CA PRO A 275 -29.92 -8.51 15.71
C PRO A 275 -31.40 -8.77 15.98
N GLU A 276 -32.25 -7.76 15.83
CA GLU A 276 -33.70 -7.91 15.84
C GLU A 276 -34.22 -7.91 14.40
N ILE A 277 -35.04 -8.90 14.02
CA ILE A 277 -35.59 -9.00 12.66
C ILE A 277 -37.08 -8.66 12.69
N LYS A 278 -37.47 -7.59 11.97
CA LYS A 278 -38.87 -7.17 11.86
C LYS A 278 -39.16 -6.68 10.44
N ASN A 279 -40.29 -7.09 9.86
CA ASN A 279 -40.73 -6.66 8.52
C ASN A 279 -39.65 -6.81 7.42
N LYS A 280 -38.90 -7.92 7.43
CA LYS A 280 -37.79 -8.19 6.49
C LYS A 280 -36.62 -7.18 6.57
N ILE A 281 -36.47 -6.50 7.72
CA ILE A 281 -35.37 -5.60 8.04
C ILE A 281 -34.66 -6.12 9.29
N ILE A 282 -33.33 -6.14 9.24
CA ILE A 282 -32.45 -6.45 10.36
C ILE A 282 -32.12 -5.13 11.06
N TYR A 283 -32.38 -5.07 12.36
CA TYR A 283 -32.09 -3.94 13.24
C TYR A 283 -30.91 -4.33 14.13
N LEU A 284 -29.85 -3.53 14.07
CA LEU A 284 -28.67 -3.66 14.90
C LEU A 284 -28.64 -2.47 15.87
N ASP A 285 -28.87 -2.73 17.16
CA ASP A 285 -28.79 -1.69 18.19
C ASP A 285 -27.35 -1.55 18.69
N ILE A 286 -26.73 -0.43 18.34
CA ILE A 286 -25.34 -0.09 18.62
C ILE A 286 -25.23 0.69 19.94
N LYS A 287 -26.35 1.04 20.60
CA LYS A 287 -26.38 1.79 21.89
C LYS A 287 -25.60 3.13 21.90
N LYS A 288 -25.06 3.56 20.77
CA LYS A 288 -24.29 4.80 20.54
C LYS A 288 -24.89 5.53 19.34
N ARG A 289 -25.19 6.82 19.49
CA ARG A 289 -26.00 7.61 18.53
C ARG A 289 -25.10 8.42 17.59
N ASN A 290 -25.42 8.43 16.30
CA ASN A 290 -24.72 9.20 15.26
C ASN A 290 -23.21 8.89 15.10
N GLU A 291 -22.77 7.72 15.56
CA GLU A 291 -21.37 7.30 15.56
C GLU A 291 -21.02 6.43 14.36
N ASN A 292 -19.78 6.50 13.89
CA ASN A 292 -19.26 5.61 12.87
C ASN A 292 -18.82 4.29 13.51
N VAL A 293 -19.33 3.17 13.00
CA VAL A 293 -19.06 1.85 13.55
C VAL A 293 -18.68 0.84 12.47
N ARG A 294 -17.85 -0.12 12.88
CA ARG A 294 -17.52 -1.32 12.12
C ARG A 294 -18.27 -2.49 12.73
N ILE A 295 -18.98 -3.26 11.90
CA ILE A 295 -19.73 -4.45 12.32
C ILE A 295 -18.99 -5.69 11.81
N TYR A 296 -18.81 -6.66 12.69
CA TYR A 296 -18.12 -7.90 12.46
C TYR A 296 -19.06 -9.09 12.67
N ALA A 297 -18.85 -10.14 11.90
CA ALA A 297 -19.40 -11.47 12.18
C ALA A 297 -18.21 -12.40 12.39
N ASP A 298 -18.10 -13.00 13.57
CA ASP A 298 -17.01 -13.94 13.89
C ASP A 298 -15.61 -13.39 13.54
N ASN A 299 -15.35 -12.14 13.94
CA ASN A 299 -14.14 -11.36 13.68
C ASN A 299 -13.85 -10.92 12.23
N ILE A 300 -14.74 -11.20 11.27
CA ILE A 300 -14.65 -10.70 9.89
C ILE A 300 -15.44 -9.40 9.75
N LEU A 301 -14.83 -8.34 9.24
CA LEU A 301 -15.52 -7.06 8.97
C LEU A 301 -16.58 -7.26 7.87
N ILE A 302 -17.85 -7.04 8.23
CA ILE A 302 -18.98 -7.19 7.31
C ILE A 302 -19.43 -5.84 6.76
N LEU A 303 -19.39 -4.78 7.58
CA LEU A 303 -19.93 -3.48 7.20
C LEU A 303 -19.28 -2.34 8.00
N GLN A 304 -19.08 -1.20 7.36
CA GLN A 304 -18.85 0.09 8.03
C GLN A 304 -20.07 0.98 7.80
N ALA A 305 -20.65 1.51 8.87
CA ALA A 305 -21.88 2.29 8.79
C ALA A 305 -21.95 3.31 9.93
N ARG A 306 -22.78 4.35 9.74
CA ARG A 306 -23.09 5.33 10.77
C ARG A 306 -24.39 4.97 11.47
N SER A 307 -24.40 4.93 12.80
CA SER A 307 -25.61 4.68 13.57
C SER A 307 -26.58 5.86 13.49
N SER A 308 -27.89 5.58 13.55
CA SER A 308 -28.91 6.65 13.52
C SER A 308 -28.95 7.47 14.81
N SER A 309 -29.80 8.50 14.86
CA SER A 309 -30.08 9.29 16.07
C SER A 309 -30.63 8.46 17.24
N LYS A 310 -31.15 7.26 16.96
CA LYS A 310 -31.58 6.28 17.97
C LYS A 310 -30.53 5.21 18.28
N GLY A 311 -29.35 5.27 17.65
CA GLY A 311 -28.27 4.30 17.81
C GLY A 311 -28.48 2.99 17.04
N ILE A 312 -29.38 2.99 16.05
CA ILE A 312 -29.77 1.77 15.33
C ILE A 312 -29.28 1.82 13.88
N ILE A 313 -28.80 0.68 13.37
CA ILE A 313 -28.51 0.44 11.95
C ILE A 313 -29.58 -0.49 11.37
N ARG A 314 -30.12 -0.14 10.20
CA ARG A 314 -31.21 -0.88 9.54
C ARG A 314 -30.72 -1.44 8.21
N ILE A 315 -30.84 -2.75 8.04
CA ILE A 315 -30.37 -3.45 6.83
C ILE A 315 -31.54 -4.24 6.24
N LYS A 316 -31.87 -4.01 4.97
CA LYS A 316 -32.91 -4.79 4.27
C LYS A 316 -32.39 -6.20 4.01
N MET A 317 -33.16 -7.23 4.37
CA MET A 317 -32.75 -8.63 4.13
C MET A 317 -32.58 -8.97 2.65
N SER A 318 -33.23 -8.23 1.75
CA SER A 318 -33.13 -8.41 0.29
C SER A 318 -31.87 -7.80 -0.33
N SER A 319 -31.06 -7.07 0.44
CA SER A 319 -29.78 -6.54 -0.04
C SER A 319 -28.69 -7.60 0.07
N ASP A 320 -27.64 -7.50 -0.76
CA ASP A 320 -26.50 -8.44 -0.74
C ASP A 320 -25.90 -8.58 0.68
N LEU A 321 -25.78 -7.46 1.40
CA LEU A 321 -25.37 -7.42 2.81
C LEU A 321 -26.37 -8.10 3.75
N GLY A 322 -27.67 -7.88 3.53
CA GLY A 322 -28.74 -8.51 4.32
C GLY A 322 -28.77 -10.04 4.16
N ILE A 323 -28.51 -10.54 2.94
CA ILE A 323 -28.42 -11.98 2.66
C ILE A 323 -27.21 -12.57 3.39
N ALA A 324 -26.05 -11.92 3.33
CA ALA A 324 -24.84 -12.34 4.02
C ALA A 324 -25.01 -12.38 5.55
N ILE A 325 -25.55 -11.32 6.15
CA ILE A 325 -25.79 -11.25 7.60
C ILE A 325 -26.81 -12.31 8.05
N THR A 326 -27.88 -12.54 7.27
CA THR A 326 -28.87 -13.58 7.58
C THR A 326 -28.25 -14.98 7.58
N LYS A 327 -27.32 -15.24 6.65
CA LYS A 327 -26.58 -16.51 6.61
C LYS A 327 -25.73 -16.70 7.86
N TYR A 328 -24.99 -15.66 8.29
CA TYR A 328 -24.18 -15.72 9.51
C TYR A 328 -25.01 -15.92 10.78
N ILE A 329 -26.18 -15.28 10.89
CA ILE A 329 -27.10 -15.49 12.01
C ILE A 329 -27.60 -16.94 12.05
N LYS A 330 -27.93 -17.53 10.89
CA LYS A 330 -28.37 -18.94 10.80
C LYS A 330 -27.28 -19.94 11.15
N GLU A 331 -26.03 -19.59 10.88
CA GLU A 331 -24.85 -20.39 11.27
C GLU A 331 -24.48 -20.24 12.75
N GLY A 332 -25.23 -19.44 13.53
CA GLY A 332 -24.98 -19.22 14.96
C GLY A 332 -23.80 -18.31 15.25
N LYS A 333 -23.31 -17.57 14.26
CA LYS A 333 -22.15 -16.68 14.42
C LYS A 333 -22.54 -15.40 15.16
N LYS A 334 -21.66 -14.98 16.08
CA LYS A 334 -21.84 -13.76 16.88
C LYS A 334 -21.57 -12.53 16.03
N LEU A 335 -22.43 -11.51 16.19
CA LEU A 335 -22.24 -10.19 15.62
C LEU A 335 -21.68 -9.26 16.69
N THR A 336 -20.61 -8.53 16.36
CA THR A 336 -20.01 -7.53 17.25
C THR A 336 -19.76 -6.23 16.51
N TYR A 337 -19.60 -5.11 17.22
CA TYR A 337 -19.20 -3.85 16.61
C TYR A 337 -18.09 -3.14 17.38
N SER A 338 -17.26 -2.38 16.68
CA SER A 338 -16.34 -1.41 17.26
C SER A 338 -16.63 0.01 16.75
N LEU A 339 -16.30 1.01 17.56
CA LEU A 339 -16.35 2.41 17.18
C LEU A 339 -15.14 2.75 16.31
N ILE A 340 -15.34 3.64 15.35
CA ILE A 340 -14.27 4.28 14.58
C ILE A 340 -14.02 5.62 15.26
N GLU A 341 -12.88 5.76 15.95
CA GLU A 341 -12.40 7.06 16.46
C GLU A 341 -12.14 8.06 15.32
#